data_AF-A0A949B831-F1
#
_entry.id   AF-A0A949B831-F1
#
_cell.length_a   1.000
_cell.length_b   1.000
_cell.length_c   1.000
_cell.angle_alpha   90.00
_cell.angle_beta   90.00
_cell.angle_gamma   90.00
#
_symmetry.space_group_name_H-M   'P 1'
#
loop_
_entity.id
_entity.type
_entity.pdbx_description
1 polymer ?
#
loop_
_entity_poly.entity_id
_entity_poly.type
_entity_poly.pdbx_seq_one_letter_code
_entity_poly.pdbx_strand_id
1 'polypeptide(L)' 'MENLYYKSTRSEKERILSCQAIVNGIAGDGGLYVPESLP' A
#
# COMPACT_ATOMS: atom_id res chain seq x y z
N MET A 1 5.39 14.60 -10.96
CA MET A 1 5.44 13.96 -9.63
C MET A 1 5.33 12.47 -9.86
N GLU A 2 6.25 11.69 -9.30
CA GLU A 2 6.12 10.23 -9.31
C GLU A 2 5.13 9.81 -8.24
N ASN A 3 4.21 8.92 -8.61
CA ASN A 3 3.23 8.38 -7.68
C ASN A 3 3.85 7.20 -6.93
N LEU A 4 3.95 7.29 -5.60
CA LEU A 4 4.34 6.16 -4.76
C LEU A 4 3.16 5.22 -4.55
N TYR A 5 3.40 3.94 -4.83
CA TYR A 5 2.39 2.89 -4.68
C TYR A 5 2.75 1.93 -3.55
N TYR A 6 1.71 1.48 -2.86
CA TYR A 6 1.79 0.56 -1.75
C TYR A 6 0.92 -0.67 -2.03
N LYS A 7 1.35 -1.81 -1.49
CA LYS A 7 0.66 -3.10 -1.54
C LYS A 7 0.48 -3.72 -0.16
N SER A 8 -0.45 -4.66 -0.02
CA SER A 8 -0.60 -5.41 1.23
C SER A 8 0.51 -6.46 1.39
N THR A 9 0.92 -6.71 2.64
CA THR A 9 1.82 -7.82 2.99
C THR A 9 1.20 -9.21 2.83
N ARG A 10 -0.14 -9.29 2.72
CA ARG A 10 -0.88 -10.57 2.59
C ARG A 10 -1.40 -10.83 1.19
N SER A 11 -1.50 -9.80 0.36
CA SER A 11 -1.88 -9.95 -1.04
C SER A 11 -1.33 -8.81 -1.90
N GLU A 12 -1.01 -9.12 -3.15
CA GLU A 12 -0.62 -8.10 -4.13
C GLU A 12 -1.82 -7.51 -4.89
N LYS A 13 -3.05 -7.86 -4.47
CA LYS A 13 -4.27 -7.44 -5.16
C LYS A 13 -4.61 -5.97 -4.91
N GLU A 14 -4.19 -5.43 -3.77
CA GLU A 14 -4.37 -4.02 -3.44
C GLU A 14 -3.14 -3.24 -3.86
N ARG A 15 -3.24 -2.43 -4.92
CA ARG A 15 -2.23 -1.47 -5.33
C ARG A 15 -2.82 -0.07 -5.20
N ILE A 16 -2.35 0.70 -4.22
CA ILE A 16 -2.96 1.98 -3.85
C ILE A 16 -1.98 3.13 -3.73
N LEU A 17 -2.54 4.34 -3.75
CA LEU A 17 -1.94 5.61 -3.33
C LEU A 17 -1.15 5.49 -2.03
N SER A 18 0.06 6.05 -1.91
CA SER A 18 0.68 6.33 -0.60
C SER A 18 -0.28 7.12 0.32
N CYS A 19 -0.94 8.16 -0.21
CA CYS A 19 -1.96 8.92 0.52
C CYS A 19 -3.12 8.04 0.99
N GLN A 20 -3.57 7.10 0.16
CA GLN A 20 -4.66 6.20 0.51
C GLN A 20 -4.23 5.19 1.59
N ALA A 21 -3.00 4.66 1.51
CA ALA A 21 -2.45 3.75 2.50
C ALA A 21 -2.38 4.40 3.89
N ILE A 22 -1.99 5.68 3.95
CA ILE A 22 -1.95 6.45 5.20
C ILE A 22 -3.36 6.64 5.79
N VAL A 23 -4.34 6.98 4.95
CA VAL A 23 -5.73 7.17 5.40
C VAL A 23 -6.36 5.85 5.88
N ASN A 24 -6.09 4.75 5.17
CA ASN A 24 -6.63 3.43 5.52
C ASN A 24 -5.96 2.85 6.78
N GLY A 25 -4.67 3.08 6.97
CA GLY A 25 -3.87 2.47 8.02
C GLY A 25 -3.59 0.98 7.77
N ILE A 26 -4.60 0.13 8.00
CA ILE A 26 -4.53 -1.33 7.82
C ILE A 26 -5.13 -1.72 6.46
N ALA A 27 -4.54 -2.74 5.80
CA ALA A 27 -5.04 -3.22 4.52
C ALA A 27 -6.38 -3.93 4.65
N GLY A 28 -7.17 -3.99 3.56
CA GLY A 28 -8.51 -4.60 3.57
C GLY A 28 -8.51 -6.08 3.93
N ASP A 29 -7.39 -6.78 3.67
CA ASP A 29 -7.15 -8.18 4.04
C ASP A 29 -6.55 -8.37 5.45
N GLY A 30 -6.50 -7.29 6.24
CA GLY A 30 -5.89 -7.23 7.57
C GLY A 30 -4.37 -7.29 7.57
N GLY A 31 -3.72 -7.17 6.42
CA GLY A 31 -2.28 -6.99 6.28
C GLY A 31 -1.83 -5.54 6.53
N LEU A 32 -0.56 -5.26 6.25
CA LEU A 32 0.02 -3.91 6.33
C LEU A 32 0.35 -3.40 4.93
N TYR A 33 0.24 -2.09 4.72
CA TYR A 33 0.68 -1.48 3.48
C TYR A 33 2.20 -1.28 3.47
N VAL A 34 2.87 -1.76 2.42
CA VAL A 34 4.31 -1.60 2.17
C VAL A 34 4.57 -1.07 0.76
N PRO A 35 5.64 -0.30 0.52
CA PRO A 35 5.92 0.23 -0.81
C PRO A 35 6.24 -0.89 -1.80
N GLU A 36 5.88 -0.71 -3.08
CA GLU A 36 6.20 -1.69 -4.13
C GLU A 36 7.71 -1.82 -4.38
N SER A 37 8.43 -0.71 -4.23
CA SER A 37 9.88 -0.62 -4.37
C SER A 37 10.46 0.19 -3.21
N LEU A 38 11.56 -0.30 -2.65
CA LEU A 38 12.40 0.51 -1.77
C LEU A 38 13.29 1.41 -2.67
N PRO A 39 13.54 2.66 -2.27
CA PRO A 39 14.50 3.53 -2.96
C PRO A 39 15.92 2.96 -2.92
#